data_AF-A0A9X8WQB9-F1
#
_entry.id   AF-A0A9X8WQB9-F1
#
_cell.length_a   1.000
_cell.length_b   1.000
_cell.length_c   1.000
_cell.angle_alpha   90.00
_cell.angle_beta   90.00
_cell.angle_gamma   90.00
#
_symmetry.space_group_name_H-M   'P 1'
#
loop_
_entity.id
_entity.type
_entity.pdbx_description
1 polymer ?
#
loop_
_entity_poly.entity_id
_entity_poly.type
_entity_poly.pdbx_seq_one_letter_code
_entity_poly.pdbx_strand_id
1 'polypeptide(L)'
;MLFSSLIFLFYFLPITLVLYYVFRFNRTIQNMILLAVSLFFYAWGEPKFVVIMIVSIIMNYIFGLLVDRYRESKIKVKVFLVLMCAYNIGVLFIFKYLAFALRNISELISTELTIPNIILPIGISFFTFQGMSYVIDVYRRHGEVQKNPFYVGLYIAFFPQLIAGPIVRYESVAEQILNRKETWNKFSIGTCRFITGLGKKVLISNNMAIVADYIYTMNSQGEIAASLAWLGSIAYTLQIFFDFSAYSDMAIGLGLMFGFKFEENFNYPYISKSISEFWRRWHISLGMWFKSYIYFPLGGSRVANKDIMIRNMFIVWLFTGIWHGAE
;
A
#
# COMPACT_ATOMS: atom_id res chain seq x y z
N MET A 1 3.09 -6.75 12.92
CA MET A 1 2.61 -8.14 13.19
C MET A 1 1.94 -8.69 11.93
N LEU A 2 1.69 -10.00 11.82
CA LEU A 2 0.89 -10.57 10.71
C LEU A 2 -0.57 -10.75 11.14
N PHE A 3 -1.53 -10.50 10.25
CA PHE A 3 -2.96 -10.65 10.57
C PHE A 3 -3.38 -12.09 10.86
N SER A 4 -2.69 -13.07 10.26
CA SER A 4 -2.94 -14.50 10.51
C SER A 4 -2.27 -15.03 11.79
N SER A 5 -1.49 -14.21 12.50
CA SER A 5 -0.79 -14.66 13.71
C SER A 5 -1.73 -14.77 14.91
N LEU A 6 -1.47 -15.75 15.80
CA LEU A 6 -2.24 -15.92 17.05
C LEU A 6 -2.20 -14.67 17.93
N ILE A 7 -1.04 -14.00 17.99
CA ILE A 7 -0.86 -12.76 18.74
C ILE A 7 -1.81 -11.67 18.21
N PHE A 8 -1.94 -11.55 16.89
CA PHE A 8 -2.86 -10.60 16.30
C PHE A 8 -4.32 -10.94 16.61
N LEU A 9 -4.71 -12.20 16.34
CA LEU A 9 -6.10 -12.65 16.41
C LEU A 9 -6.67 -12.65 17.83
N PHE A 10 -5.90 -13.11 18.81
CA PHE A 10 -6.40 -13.35 20.17
C PHE A 10 -6.05 -12.25 21.16
N TYR A 11 -5.03 -11.43 20.87
CA TYR A 11 -4.60 -10.37 21.79
C TYR A 11 -4.75 -8.99 21.16
N PHE A 12 -3.98 -8.69 20.11
CA PHE A 12 -3.93 -7.34 19.56
C PHE A 12 -5.30 -6.84 19.07
N LEU A 13 -6.01 -7.64 18.24
CA LEU A 13 -7.29 -7.24 17.66
C LEU A 13 -8.40 -7.08 18.72
N PRO A 14 -8.65 -8.06 19.62
CA PRO A 14 -9.66 -7.89 20.67
C PRO A 14 -9.37 -6.68 21.58
N ILE A 15 -8.11 -6.51 22.01
CA ILE A 15 -7.71 -5.35 22.84
C ILE A 15 -7.95 -4.04 22.08
N THR A 16 -7.56 -3.97 20.80
CA THR A 16 -7.76 -2.77 19.97
C THR A 16 -9.23 -2.44 19.79
N LEU A 17 -10.08 -3.44 19.55
CA LEU A 17 -11.53 -3.25 19.43
C LEU A 17 -12.14 -2.75 20.74
N VAL A 18 -11.79 -3.35 21.87
CA VAL A 18 -12.28 -2.93 23.19
C VAL A 18 -11.88 -1.48 23.46
N LEU A 19 -10.60 -1.14 23.31
CA LEU A 19 -10.12 0.24 23.48
C LEU A 19 -10.86 1.20 22.54
N TYR A 20 -11.00 0.85 21.27
CA TYR A 20 -11.68 1.70 20.30
C TYR A 20 -13.14 2.00 20.64
N TYR A 21 -13.90 0.99 21.08
CA TYR A 21 -15.33 1.13 21.34
C TYR A 21 -15.65 1.67 22.73
N VAL A 22 -14.79 1.48 23.73
CA VAL A 22 -14.94 2.12 25.06
C VAL A 22 -14.93 3.64 24.91
N PHE A 23 -14.07 4.17 24.03
CA PHE A 23 -13.97 5.62 23.78
C PHE A 23 -14.90 6.13 22.66
N ARG A 24 -16.00 5.42 22.34
CA ARG A 24 -16.96 5.80 21.27
C ARG A 24 -17.60 7.18 21.42
N PHE A 25 -17.56 7.75 22.62
CA PHE A 25 -18.11 9.08 22.90
C PHE A 25 -17.25 10.22 22.34
N ASN A 26 -16.00 9.98 21.93
CA ASN A 26 -15.10 11.00 21.41
C ASN A 26 -14.27 10.51 20.21
N ARG A 27 -14.60 11.02 19.02
CA ARG A 27 -13.95 10.68 17.74
C ARG A 27 -12.44 10.98 17.73
N THR A 28 -12.02 12.07 18.38
CA THR A 28 -10.61 12.45 18.44
C THR A 28 -9.80 11.43 19.22
N ILE A 29 -10.31 10.98 20.38
CA ILE A 29 -9.66 9.94 21.19
C ILE A 29 -9.60 8.63 20.42
N GLN A 30 -10.68 8.22 19.75
CA GLN A 30 -10.67 7.04 18.89
C GLN A 30 -9.60 7.10 17.80
N ASN A 31 -9.46 8.25 17.13
CA ASN A 31 -8.43 8.45 16.11
C ASN A 31 -7.02 8.38 16.69
N MET A 32 -6.80 8.96 17.88
CA MET A 32 -5.52 8.87 18.59
C MET A 32 -5.18 7.44 19.01
N ILE A 33 -6.17 6.70 19.52
CA ILE A 33 -6.01 5.27 19.85
C ILE A 33 -5.63 4.49 18.60
N LEU A 34 -6.38 4.65 17.50
CA LEU A 34 -6.08 3.94 16.25
C LEU A 34 -4.69 4.28 15.72
N LEU A 35 -4.25 5.53 15.82
CA LEU A 35 -2.88 5.91 15.46
C LEU A 35 -1.87 5.20 16.37
N ALA A 36 -2.04 5.28 17.69
CA ALA A 36 -1.12 4.70 18.66
C ALA A 36 -0.97 3.17 18.50
N VAL A 37 -2.10 2.44 18.43
CA VAL A 37 -2.07 0.99 18.20
C VAL A 37 -1.51 0.64 16.83
N SER A 38 -1.68 1.51 15.83
CA SER A 38 -1.09 1.27 14.52
C SER A 38 0.43 1.42 14.56
N LEU A 39 0.95 2.49 15.16
CA LEU A 39 2.39 2.66 15.35
C LEU A 39 2.99 1.49 16.13
N PHE A 40 2.30 1.01 17.18
CA PHE A 40 2.71 -0.19 17.92
C PHE A 40 2.71 -1.46 17.06
N PHE A 41 1.69 -1.65 16.22
CA PHE A 41 1.61 -2.78 15.30
C PHE A 41 2.81 -2.87 14.35
N TYR A 42 3.29 -1.71 13.86
CA TYR A 42 4.54 -1.62 13.08
C TYR A 42 5.77 -1.86 13.95
N ALA A 43 5.83 -1.20 15.12
CA ALA A 43 6.97 -1.30 16.02
C ALA A 43 7.23 -2.74 16.50
N TRP A 44 6.20 -3.58 16.53
CA TRP A 44 6.33 -4.99 16.90
C TRP A 44 7.24 -5.79 15.97
N GLY A 45 7.23 -5.50 14.67
CA GLY A 45 8.13 -6.16 13.72
C GLY A 45 9.43 -5.39 13.55
N GLU A 46 9.31 -4.07 13.36
CA GLU A 46 10.42 -3.23 12.92
C GLU A 46 10.47 -1.90 13.69
N PRO A 47 10.86 -1.90 14.98
CA PRO A 47 10.76 -0.73 15.85
C PRO A 47 11.59 0.46 15.35
N LYS A 48 12.77 0.20 14.75
CA LYS A 48 13.63 1.25 14.19
C LYS A 48 12.99 1.98 13.02
N PHE A 49 12.21 1.28 12.19
CA PHE A 49 11.65 1.86 10.97
C PHE A 49 10.36 2.65 11.19
N VAL A 50 9.73 2.52 12.37
CA VAL A 50 8.63 3.40 12.77
C VAL A 50 9.07 4.87 12.79
N VAL A 51 10.33 5.15 13.12
CA VAL A 51 10.87 6.52 13.08
C VAL A 51 10.78 7.11 11.67
N ILE A 52 11.08 6.31 10.63
CA ILE A 52 11.00 6.75 9.23
C ILE A 52 9.56 7.07 8.85
N MET A 53 8.62 6.22 9.25
CA MET A 53 7.20 6.47 9.02
C MET A 53 6.73 7.75 9.72
N ILE A 54 7.14 8.00 10.97
CA ILE A 54 6.81 9.24 11.70
C ILE A 54 7.39 10.47 10.99
N VAL A 55 8.65 10.41 10.56
CA VAL A 55 9.28 11.50 9.80
C VAL A 55 8.54 11.72 8.48
N SER A 56 8.17 10.67 7.76
CA SER A 56 7.37 10.74 6.54
C SER A 56 6.00 11.40 6.78
N ILE A 57 5.32 11.06 7.88
CA ILE A 57 4.05 11.69 8.29
C ILE A 57 4.24 13.19 8.52
N ILE A 58 5.25 13.58 9.30
CA ILE A 58 5.53 14.98 9.61
C ILE A 58 5.85 15.77 8.34
N MET A 59 6.70 15.22 7.47
CA MET A 59 7.09 15.89 6.22
C MET A 59 5.90 16.05 5.28
N ASN A 60 5.08 15.02 5.09
CA ASN A 60 3.89 15.10 4.25
C ASN A 60 2.81 16.01 4.86
N TYR A 61 2.69 16.07 6.19
CA TYR A 61 1.84 17.06 6.88
C TYR A 61 2.29 18.50 6.57
N ILE A 62 3.59 18.80 6.68
CA ILE A 62 4.16 20.11 6.37
C ILE A 62 3.92 20.47 4.90
N PHE A 63 4.20 19.55 3.97
CA PHE A 63 3.95 19.79 2.55
C PHE A 63 2.46 20.05 2.26
N GLY A 64 1.55 19.31 2.90
CA GLY A 64 0.11 19.57 2.77
C GLY A 64 -0.29 20.98 3.20
N LEU A 65 0.24 21.45 4.34
CA LEU A 65 0.01 22.83 4.81
C LEU A 65 0.60 23.89 3.87
N LEU A 66 1.81 23.66 3.37
CA LEU A 66 2.48 24.60 2.46
C LEU A 66 1.75 24.69 1.11
N VAL A 67 1.32 23.55 0.57
CA VAL A 67 0.57 23.48 -0.67
C VAL A 67 -0.78 24.18 -0.54
N ASP A 68 -1.53 23.96 0.55
CA ASP A 68 -2.79 24.68 0.77
C ASP A 68 -2.57 26.18 0.95
N ARG A 69 -1.58 26.59 1.75
CA ARG A 69 -1.25 28.01 1.98
C ARG A 69 -0.89 28.76 0.70
N TYR A 70 -0.08 28.16 -0.17
CA TYR A 70 0.45 28.81 -1.38
C TYR A 70 -0.27 28.40 -2.66
N ARG A 71 -1.44 27.75 -2.56
CA ARG A 71 -2.17 27.18 -3.70
C ARG A 71 -2.47 28.16 -4.84
N GLU A 72 -2.72 29.43 -4.52
CA GLU A 72 -3.02 30.47 -5.51
C GLU A 72 -1.76 30.93 -6.27
N SER A 73 -0.57 30.72 -5.70
CA SER A 73 0.70 31.03 -6.35
C SER A 73 1.21 29.84 -7.17
N LYS A 74 0.95 29.88 -8.49
CA LYS A 74 1.34 28.80 -9.43
C LYS A 74 2.80 28.34 -9.30
N ILE A 75 3.74 29.27 -9.08
CA ILE A 75 5.16 28.94 -8.96
C ILE A 75 5.44 28.25 -7.62
N LYS A 76 5.01 28.85 -6.50
CA LYS A 76 5.29 28.33 -5.15
C LYS A 76 4.66 26.95 -4.94
N VAL A 77 3.40 26.76 -5.34
CA VAL A 77 2.73 25.47 -5.21
C VAL A 77 3.43 24.38 -6.03
N LYS A 78 3.90 24.71 -7.25
CA LYS A 78 4.64 23.77 -8.09
C LYS A 78 5.97 23.38 -7.44
N VAL A 79 6.69 24.33 -6.84
CA VAL A 79 7.93 24.05 -6.10
C VAL A 79 7.67 23.10 -4.94
N PHE A 80 6.66 23.35 -4.11
CA PHE A 80 6.34 22.46 -2.98
C PHE A 80 5.89 21.06 -3.41
N LEU A 81 5.13 20.95 -4.50
CA LEU A 81 4.77 19.65 -5.08
C LEU A 81 6.00 18.89 -5.58
N VAL A 82 6.92 19.57 -6.27
CA VAL A 82 8.17 18.94 -6.75
C VAL A 82 9.04 18.51 -5.58
N LEU A 83 9.21 19.35 -4.56
CA LEU A 83 9.98 19.01 -3.35
C LEU A 83 9.35 17.83 -2.60
N MET A 84 8.03 17.79 -2.48
CA MET A 84 7.30 16.68 -1.86
C MET A 84 7.51 15.38 -2.65
N CYS A 85 7.39 15.42 -3.98
CA CYS A 85 7.65 14.25 -4.83
C CYS A 85 9.11 13.79 -4.72
N ALA A 86 10.06 14.72 -4.78
CA ALA A 86 11.48 14.43 -4.66
C ALA A 86 11.83 13.81 -3.29
N TYR A 87 11.24 14.32 -2.21
CA TYR A 87 11.40 13.74 -0.88
C TYR A 87 10.87 12.31 -0.80
N ASN A 88 9.60 12.09 -1.18
CA ASN A 88 8.95 10.78 -1.08
C ASN A 88 9.61 9.74 -1.99
N ILE A 89 9.93 10.09 -3.23
CA ILE A 89 10.64 9.22 -4.18
C ILE A 89 12.08 9.01 -3.73
N GLY A 90 12.75 10.03 -3.19
CA GLY A 90 14.10 9.93 -2.65
C GLY A 90 14.20 8.93 -1.50
N VAL A 91 13.23 8.94 -0.58
CA VAL A 91 13.13 7.94 0.50
C VAL A 91 12.98 6.53 -0.09
N LEU A 92 12.09 6.33 -1.07
CA LEU A 92 11.97 5.03 -1.74
C LEU A 92 13.27 4.64 -2.46
N PHE A 93 13.94 5.58 -3.11
CA PHE A 93 15.20 5.34 -3.80
C PHE A 93 16.28 4.82 -2.84
N ILE A 94 16.46 5.48 -1.71
CA ILE A 94 17.45 5.09 -0.69
C ILE A 94 17.21 3.64 -0.23
N PHE A 95 15.98 3.31 0.14
CA PHE A 95 15.70 2.00 0.74
C PHE A 95 15.55 0.86 -0.27
N LYS A 96 15.17 1.16 -1.51
CA LYS A 96 14.81 0.13 -2.49
C LYS A 96 15.82 0.00 -3.64
N TYR A 97 16.52 1.06 -4.02
CA TYR A 97 17.38 1.05 -5.23
C TYR A 97 18.80 1.52 -5.00
N LEU A 98 19.16 2.13 -3.88
CA LEU A 98 20.53 2.64 -3.68
C LEU A 98 21.58 1.53 -3.78
N ALA A 99 21.34 0.39 -3.12
CA ALA A 99 22.24 -0.75 -3.21
C ALA A 99 22.31 -1.35 -4.63
N PHE A 100 21.19 -1.39 -5.36
CA PHE A 100 21.14 -1.81 -6.76
C PHE A 100 21.92 -0.83 -7.66
N ALA A 101 21.71 0.47 -7.51
CA ALA A 101 22.38 1.50 -8.30
C ALA A 101 23.90 1.50 -8.06
N LEU A 102 24.33 1.38 -6.80
CA LEU A 102 25.76 1.32 -6.46
C LEU A 102 26.43 0.06 -7.02
N ARG A 103 25.75 -1.10 -7.01
CA ARG A 103 26.24 -2.33 -7.67
C ARG A 103 26.48 -2.11 -9.16
N ASN A 104 25.47 -1.62 -9.89
CA ASN A 104 25.59 -1.37 -11.33
C ASN A 104 26.66 -0.32 -11.66
N ILE A 105 26.78 0.75 -10.86
CA ILE A 105 27.82 1.76 -11.06
C ILE A 105 29.20 1.16 -10.81
N SER A 106 29.37 0.40 -9.73
CA SER A 106 30.62 -0.28 -9.36
C SER A 106 31.11 -1.19 -10.49
N GLU A 107 30.20 -1.98 -11.09
CA GLU A 107 30.49 -2.82 -12.25
C GLU A 107 30.87 -1.97 -13.49
N LEU A 108 30.12 -0.91 -13.77
CA LEU A 108 30.35 -0.05 -14.94
C LEU A 108 31.70 0.67 -14.90
N ILE A 109 32.10 1.19 -13.73
CA ILE A 109 33.36 1.91 -13.56
C ILE A 109 34.51 1.01 -13.09
N SER A 110 34.26 -0.31 -12.96
CA SER A 110 35.22 -1.31 -12.49
C SER A 110 35.95 -0.92 -11.20
N THR A 111 35.25 -0.25 -10.28
CA THR A 111 35.78 0.21 -8.99
C THR A 111 34.91 -0.35 -7.89
N GLU A 112 35.50 -0.95 -6.86
CA GLU A 112 34.76 -1.46 -5.70
C GLU A 112 34.18 -0.31 -4.89
N LEU A 113 32.87 -0.11 -5.01
CA LEU A 113 32.12 0.82 -4.16
C LEU A 113 31.62 0.06 -2.92
N THR A 114 31.68 0.70 -1.75
CA THR A 114 31.05 0.15 -0.55
C THR A 114 29.52 0.15 -0.72
N ILE A 115 28.94 -1.03 -0.92
CA ILE A 115 27.49 -1.18 -1.06
C ILE A 115 26.88 -1.28 0.35
N PRO A 116 26.00 -0.34 0.74
CA PRO A 116 25.36 -0.39 2.03
C PRO A 116 24.35 -1.55 2.08
N ASN A 117 24.36 -2.32 3.17
CA ASN A 117 23.32 -3.30 3.44
C ASN A 117 22.09 -2.58 4.01
N ILE A 118 21.15 -2.24 3.13
CA ILE A 118 19.94 -1.49 3.50
C ILE A 118 18.78 -2.48 3.64
N ILE A 119 18.26 -2.60 4.85
CA ILE A 119 17.06 -3.38 5.12
C ILE A 119 15.84 -2.54 4.71
N LEU A 120 14.97 -3.11 3.88
CA LEU A 120 13.77 -2.46 3.38
C LEU A 120 12.67 -2.46 4.46
N PRO A 121 12.17 -1.28 4.87
CA PRO A 121 11.08 -1.22 5.83
C PRO A 121 9.78 -1.78 5.25
N ILE A 122 9.08 -2.59 6.04
CA ILE A 122 7.76 -3.10 5.67
C ILE A 122 6.80 -1.93 5.47
N GLY A 123 6.10 -1.91 4.34
CA GLY A 123 5.08 -0.91 4.05
C GLY A 123 5.62 0.45 3.57
N ILE A 124 6.93 0.62 3.34
CA ILE A 124 7.51 1.87 2.83
C ILE A 124 6.84 2.38 1.55
N SER A 125 6.62 1.48 0.60
CA SER A 125 5.90 1.77 -0.62
C SER A 125 4.48 2.31 -0.37
N PHE A 126 3.77 1.75 0.61
CA PHE A 126 2.39 2.13 0.91
C PHE A 126 2.33 3.49 1.60
N PHE A 127 3.10 3.72 2.66
CA PHE A 127 3.07 5.01 3.35
C PHE A 127 3.62 6.15 2.49
N THR A 128 4.56 5.87 1.57
CA THR A 128 5.03 6.88 0.60
C THR A 128 3.92 7.25 -0.38
N PHE A 129 3.21 6.27 -0.96
CA PHE A 129 2.11 6.54 -1.89
C PHE A 129 0.94 7.25 -1.21
N GLN A 130 0.68 6.94 0.06
CA GLN A 130 -0.32 7.63 0.86
C GLN A 130 0.10 9.06 1.18
N GLY A 131 1.35 9.29 1.59
CA GLY A 131 1.90 10.62 1.82
C GLY A 131 1.80 11.52 0.59
N MET A 132 2.19 10.99 -0.58
CA MET A 132 2.03 11.70 -1.86
C MET A 132 0.56 11.96 -2.19
N SER A 133 -0.31 10.96 -2.02
CA SER A 133 -1.75 11.09 -2.23
C SER A 133 -2.36 12.20 -1.37
N TYR A 134 -2.00 12.29 -0.08
CA TYR A 134 -2.46 13.37 0.79
C TYR A 134 -2.16 14.75 0.22
N VAL A 135 -0.91 15.03 -0.13
CA VAL A 135 -0.49 16.36 -0.59
C VAL A 135 -1.08 16.68 -1.97
N ILE A 136 -1.14 15.70 -2.88
CA ILE A 136 -1.70 15.91 -4.22
C ILE A 136 -3.22 16.11 -4.17
N ASP A 137 -3.93 15.35 -3.34
CA ASP A 137 -5.39 15.47 -3.22
C ASP A 137 -5.79 16.80 -2.57
N VAL A 138 -5.02 17.28 -1.58
CA VAL A 138 -5.15 18.63 -1.02
C VAL A 138 -4.97 19.69 -2.10
N TYR A 139 -3.92 19.58 -2.92
CA TYR A 139 -3.70 20.50 -4.06
C TYR A 139 -4.90 20.52 -5.03
N ARG A 140 -5.45 19.34 -5.35
CA ARG A 140 -6.57 19.17 -6.30
C ARG A 140 -7.94 19.53 -5.73
N ARG A 141 -8.02 19.88 -4.43
CA ARG A 141 -9.29 20.10 -3.71
C ARG A 141 -10.19 18.85 -3.70
N HIS A 142 -9.58 17.67 -3.71
CA HIS A 142 -10.29 16.39 -3.54
C HIS A 142 -10.26 15.91 -2.08
N GLY A 143 -9.69 16.70 -1.17
CA GLY A 143 -9.81 16.54 0.28
C GLY A 143 -9.32 17.81 0.98
N GLU A 144 -9.88 18.11 2.15
CA GLU A 144 -9.44 19.26 2.94
C GLU A 144 -8.06 19.00 3.55
N VAL A 145 -7.26 20.06 3.71
CA VAL A 145 -5.99 19.98 4.43
C VAL A 145 -6.25 19.64 5.90
N GLN A 146 -5.54 18.65 6.44
CA GLN A 146 -5.61 18.37 7.87
C GLN A 146 -4.74 19.40 8.61
N LYS A 147 -5.35 20.12 9.55
CA LYS A 147 -4.64 21.01 10.48
C LYS A 147 -4.15 20.29 11.74
N ASN A 148 -4.52 19.02 11.90
CA ASN A 148 -4.09 18.18 13.00
C ASN A 148 -3.16 17.08 12.45
N PRO A 149 -1.87 17.05 12.84
CA PRO A 149 -0.91 16.06 12.33
C PRO A 149 -1.30 14.62 12.72
N PHE A 150 -2.06 14.42 13.79
CA PHE A 150 -2.54 13.09 14.19
C PHE A 150 -3.53 12.51 13.17
N TYR A 151 -4.26 13.32 12.41
CA TYR A 151 -5.19 12.82 11.40
C TYR A 151 -4.46 12.41 10.12
N VAL A 152 -3.42 13.14 9.71
CA VAL A 152 -2.50 12.69 8.66
C VAL A 152 -1.76 11.43 9.11
N GLY A 153 -1.31 11.41 10.37
CA GLY A 153 -0.69 10.26 10.98
C GLY A 153 -1.59 9.04 10.95
N LEU A 154 -2.86 9.17 11.35
CA LEU A 154 -3.83 8.07 11.25
C LEU A 154 -3.99 7.61 9.82
N TYR A 155 -4.22 8.53 8.87
CA TYR A 155 -4.39 8.19 7.47
C TYR A 155 -3.22 7.39 6.90
N ILE A 156 -1.98 7.79 7.20
CA ILE A 156 -0.79 7.12 6.69
C ILE A 156 -0.50 5.84 7.48
N ALA A 157 -0.55 5.91 8.81
CA ALA A 157 -0.11 4.84 9.71
C ALA A 157 -1.15 3.73 9.91
N PHE A 158 -2.39 3.84 9.42
CA PHE A 158 -3.46 2.94 9.84
C PHE A 158 -3.13 1.47 9.56
N PHE A 159 -3.07 0.65 10.61
CA PHE A 159 -2.53 -0.71 10.52
C PHE A 159 -3.24 -1.64 9.52
N PRO A 160 -4.56 -1.56 9.27
CA PRO A 160 -5.22 -2.47 8.36
C PRO A 160 -4.70 -2.41 6.92
N GLN A 161 -4.20 -1.26 6.46
CA GLN A 161 -3.93 -1.00 5.04
C GLN A 161 -2.47 -1.12 4.60
N LEU A 162 -1.51 -1.14 5.54
CA LEU A 162 -0.12 -0.75 5.25
C LEU A 162 0.85 -1.91 4.91
N ILE A 163 0.52 -3.16 5.25
CA ILE A 163 1.37 -4.32 4.89
C ILE A 163 1.05 -4.83 3.48
N ALA A 164 -0.24 -5.10 3.22
CA ALA A 164 -0.72 -5.66 1.96
C ALA A 164 -2.22 -5.39 1.73
N GLY A 165 -2.72 -4.28 2.29
CA GLY A 165 -4.10 -3.85 2.09
C GLY A 165 -4.27 -3.05 0.79
N PRO A 166 -5.48 -2.56 0.50
CA PRO A 166 -5.69 -1.61 -0.58
C PRO A 166 -4.86 -0.33 -0.37
N ILE A 167 -4.29 0.22 -1.44
CA ILE A 167 -3.65 1.54 -1.43
C ILE A 167 -4.74 2.60 -1.38
N VAL A 168 -5.09 2.97 -0.15
CA VAL A 168 -6.13 3.96 0.13
C VAL A 168 -5.65 5.35 -0.29
N ARG A 169 -6.45 6.04 -1.09
CA ARG A 169 -6.24 7.44 -1.47
C ARG A 169 -6.84 8.38 -0.44
N TYR A 170 -6.22 9.52 -0.20
CA TYR A 170 -6.64 10.45 0.84
C TYR A 170 -8.06 10.97 0.60
N GLU A 171 -8.41 11.31 -0.65
CA GLU A 171 -9.76 11.73 -1.03
C GLU A 171 -10.87 10.77 -0.54
N SER A 172 -10.60 9.46 -0.53
CA SER A 172 -11.58 8.45 -0.18
C SER A 172 -11.84 8.35 1.33
N VAL A 173 -10.89 8.78 2.17
CA VAL A 173 -10.93 8.62 3.62
C VAL A 173 -10.88 9.92 4.41
N ALA A 174 -10.57 11.06 3.77
CA ALA A 174 -10.48 12.36 4.41
C ALA A 174 -11.72 12.67 5.28
N GLU A 175 -12.92 12.52 4.72
CA GLU A 175 -14.17 12.71 5.48
C GLU A 175 -14.41 11.61 6.52
N GLN A 176 -13.99 10.37 6.22
CA GLN A 176 -14.19 9.22 7.12
C GLN A 176 -13.39 9.33 8.42
N ILE A 177 -12.28 10.06 8.43
CA ILE A 177 -11.48 10.31 9.64
C ILE A 177 -12.32 11.00 10.73
N LEU A 178 -13.23 11.89 10.35
CA LEU A 178 -14.06 12.65 11.29
C LEU A 178 -15.50 12.11 11.36
N ASN A 179 -16.06 11.75 10.21
CA ASN A 179 -17.50 11.53 10.05
C ASN A 179 -17.90 10.07 9.80
N ARG A 180 -16.96 9.11 9.93
CA ARG A 180 -17.33 7.69 9.81
C ARG A 180 -18.37 7.30 10.86
N LYS A 181 -19.14 6.27 10.52
CA LYS A 181 -20.17 5.69 11.38
C LYS A 181 -19.92 4.20 11.54
N GLU A 182 -19.81 3.78 12.80
CA GLU A 182 -19.80 2.41 13.23
C GLU A 182 -21.24 1.90 13.30
N THR A 183 -21.52 0.78 12.63
CA THR A 183 -22.82 0.12 12.70
C THR A 183 -22.62 -1.37 12.89
N TRP A 184 -23.57 -2.03 13.55
CA TRP A 184 -23.55 -3.49 13.69
C TRP A 184 -23.50 -4.22 12.35
N ASN A 185 -24.16 -3.68 11.33
CA ASN A 185 -24.10 -4.22 9.98
C ASN A 185 -22.67 -4.16 9.40
N LYS A 186 -22.00 -3.00 9.47
CA LYS A 186 -20.61 -2.87 9.00
C LYS A 186 -19.67 -3.79 9.78
N PHE A 187 -19.81 -3.85 11.10
CA PHE A 187 -18.99 -4.71 11.94
C PHE A 187 -19.15 -6.18 11.56
N SER A 188 -20.39 -6.65 11.39
CA SER A 188 -20.71 -8.04 11.03
C SER A 188 -20.15 -8.40 9.64
N ILE A 189 -20.36 -7.55 8.64
CA ILE A 189 -19.78 -7.72 7.29
C ILE A 189 -18.25 -7.73 7.38
N GLY A 190 -17.67 -6.83 8.18
CA GLY A 190 -16.24 -6.74 8.41
C GLY A 190 -15.66 -8.04 8.99
N THR A 191 -16.32 -8.61 10.00
CA THR A 191 -15.94 -9.89 10.62
C THR A 191 -16.02 -11.05 9.63
N CYS A 192 -17.14 -11.19 8.90
CA CYS A 192 -17.27 -12.25 7.89
C CYS A 192 -16.18 -12.14 6.81
N ARG A 193 -15.88 -10.91 6.38
CA ARG A 193 -14.85 -10.65 5.38
C ARG A 193 -13.45 -10.94 5.89
N PHE A 194 -13.15 -10.55 7.13
CA PHE A 194 -11.88 -10.87 7.77
C PHE A 194 -11.66 -12.37 7.89
N ILE A 195 -12.67 -13.12 8.35
CA ILE A 195 -12.62 -14.60 8.46
C ILE A 195 -12.43 -15.23 7.07
N THR A 196 -13.12 -14.73 6.05
CA THR A 196 -12.96 -15.20 4.66
C THR A 196 -11.53 -14.99 4.17
N GLY A 197 -10.96 -13.81 4.41
CA GLY A 197 -9.56 -13.53 4.09
C GLY A 197 -8.61 -14.45 4.85
N LEU A 198 -8.81 -14.64 6.16
CA LEU A 198 -8.01 -15.55 6.97
C LEU A 198 -8.06 -16.99 6.43
N GLY A 199 -9.24 -17.48 6.02
CA GLY A 199 -9.42 -18.77 5.38
C GLY A 199 -8.65 -18.88 4.07
N LYS A 200 -8.74 -17.88 3.19
CA LYS A 200 -7.95 -17.84 1.94
C LYS A 200 -6.44 -17.90 2.22
N LYS A 201 -5.94 -17.18 3.22
CA LYS A 201 -4.52 -17.17 3.58
C LYS A 201 -4.07 -18.54 4.11
N VAL A 202 -4.72 -19.01 5.17
CA VAL A 202 -4.24 -20.17 5.94
C VAL A 202 -4.57 -21.49 5.24
N LEU A 203 -5.76 -21.62 4.66
CA LEU A 203 -6.22 -22.89 4.08
C LEU A 203 -5.81 -23.08 2.62
N ILE A 204 -5.65 -22.00 1.86
CA ILE A 204 -5.36 -22.08 0.41
C ILE A 204 -3.95 -21.60 0.11
N SER A 205 -3.68 -20.30 0.31
CA SER A 205 -2.43 -19.67 -0.10
C SER A 205 -1.20 -20.35 0.52
N ASN A 206 -1.19 -20.59 1.84
CA ASN A 206 -0.06 -21.24 2.51
C ASN A 206 0.18 -22.67 2.01
N ASN A 207 -0.87 -23.42 1.67
CA ASN A 207 -0.71 -24.78 1.13
C ASN A 207 -0.18 -24.76 -0.31
N MET A 208 -0.63 -23.79 -1.12
CA MET A 208 -0.07 -23.58 -2.47
C MET A 208 1.40 -23.17 -2.42
N ALA A 209 1.79 -22.36 -1.42
CA ALA A 209 3.17 -21.98 -1.19
C ALA A 209 4.08 -23.20 -0.94
N ILE A 210 3.66 -24.13 -0.07
CA ILE A 210 4.43 -25.35 0.21
C ILE A 210 4.72 -26.12 -1.08
N VAL A 211 3.73 -26.26 -1.97
CA VAL A 211 3.89 -26.96 -3.25
C VAL A 211 4.82 -26.20 -4.19
N ALA A 212 4.61 -24.89 -4.34
CA ALA A 212 5.43 -24.04 -5.22
C ALA A 212 6.90 -24.01 -4.76
N ASP A 213 7.14 -23.75 -3.47
CA ASP A 213 8.47 -23.64 -2.87
C ASP A 213 9.23 -24.96 -3.00
N TYR A 214 8.56 -26.10 -2.79
CA TYR A 214 9.16 -27.42 -2.95
C TYR A 214 9.62 -27.65 -4.40
N ILE A 215 8.76 -27.39 -5.39
CA ILE A 215 9.07 -27.58 -6.81
C ILE A 215 10.19 -26.64 -7.27
N TYR A 216 10.16 -25.36 -6.88
CA TYR A 216 11.21 -24.41 -7.22
C TYR A 216 12.55 -24.74 -6.56
N THR A 217 12.53 -25.25 -5.32
CA THR A 217 13.74 -25.73 -4.63
C THR A 217 14.32 -26.96 -5.32
N MET A 218 13.50 -27.89 -5.80
CA MET A 218 13.99 -29.01 -6.60
C MET A 218 14.64 -28.53 -7.90
N ASN A 219 14.03 -27.57 -8.59
CA ASN A 219 14.55 -27.02 -9.84
C ASN A 219 15.91 -26.29 -9.67
N SER A 220 16.17 -25.71 -8.49
CA SER A 220 17.48 -25.08 -8.23
C SER A 220 18.59 -26.09 -7.95
N GLN A 221 18.23 -27.33 -7.62
CA GLN A 221 19.17 -28.43 -7.33
C GLN A 221 19.40 -29.37 -8.52
N GLY A 222 18.56 -29.28 -9.56
CA GLY A 222 18.67 -30.08 -10.78
C GLY A 222 17.47 -29.88 -11.69
N GLU A 223 17.50 -30.52 -12.86
CA GLU A 223 16.40 -30.45 -13.82
C GLU A 223 15.16 -31.20 -13.30
N ILE A 224 13.98 -30.58 -13.47
CA ILE A 224 12.69 -31.20 -13.14
C ILE A 224 11.89 -31.48 -14.41
N ALA A 225 10.96 -32.43 -14.34
CA ALA A 225 10.03 -32.68 -15.43
C ALA A 225 9.19 -31.43 -15.73
N ALA A 226 8.94 -31.15 -17.01
CA ALA A 226 8.15 -30.00 -17.45
C ALA A 226 6.74 -29.97 -16.83
N SER A 227 6.13 -31.12 -16.58
CA SER A 227 4.83 -31.24 -15.89
C SER A 227 4.88 -30.71 -14.45
N LEU A 228 5.96 -30.98 -13.71
CA LEU A 228 6.19 -30.45 -12.37
C LEU A 228 6.42 -28.94 -12.43
N ALA A 229 7.18 -28.44 -13.42
CA ALA A 229 7.38 -27.00 -13.59
C ALA A 229 6.06 -26.25 -13.84
N TRP A 230 5.14 -26.82 -14.62
CA TRP A 230 3.79 -26.27 -14.81
C TRP A 230 2.96 -26.31 -13.52
N LEU A 231 3.02 -27.41 -12.77
CA LEU A 231 2.34 -27.52 -11.48
C LEU A 231 2.84 -26.46 -10.49
N GLY A 232 4.16 -26.28 -10.37
CA GLY A 232 4.77 -25.24 -9.54
C GLY A 232 4.34 -23.84 -9.97
N SER A 233 4.31 -23.56 -11.28
CA SER A 233 3.86 -22.27 -11.81
C SER A 233 2.37 -21.97 -11.51
N ILE A 234 1.50 -22.99 -11.62
CA ILE A 234 0.07 -22.86 -11.26
C ILE A 234 -0.08 -22.67 -9.75
N ALA A 235 0.62 -23.46 -8.94
CA ALA A 235 0.62 -23.33 -7.48
C ALA A 235 1.05 -21.93 -7.04
N TYR A 236 2.14 -21.40 -7.61
CA TYR A 236 2.63 -20.05 -7.34
C TYR A 236 1.63 -18.97 -7.76
N THR A 237 0.99 -19.14 -8.92
CA THR A 237 -0.07 -18.23 -9.39
C THR A 237 -1.23 -18.16 -8.38
N LEU A 238 -1.69 -19.31 -7.89
CA LEU A 238 -2.75 -19.38 -6.88
C LEU A 238 -2.27 -18.85 -5.52
N GLN A 239 -1.04 -19.17 -5.12
CA GLN A 239 -0.43 -18.66 -3.89
C GLN A 239 -0.46 -17.13 -3.88
N ILE A 240 0.09 -16.46 -4.89
CA ILE A 240 0.15 -14.98 -4.94
C ILE A 240 -1.26 -14.39 -4.87
N PHE A 241 -2.19 -14.92 -5.66
CA PHE A 241 -3.55 -14.39 -5.69
C PHE A 241 -4.28 -14.57 -4.36
N PHE A 242 -4.28 -15.78 -3.80
CA PHE A 242 -4.97 -16.04 -2.54
C PHE A 242 -4.27 -15.36 -1.37
N ASP A 243 -2.95 -15.17 -1.41
CA ASP A 243 -2.24 -14.43 -0.38
C ASP A 243 -2.67 -12.97 -0.38
N PHE A 244 -2.55 -12.34 -1.54
CA PHE A 244 -2.76 -10.90 -1.63
C PHE A 244 -4.25 -10.53 -1.50
N SER A 245 -5.14 -11.33 -2.09
CA SER A 245 -6.58 -11.16 -1.90
C SER A 245 -7.02 -11.43 -0.47
N ALA A 246 -6.40 -12.40 0.23
CA ALA A 246 -6.66 -12.63 1.65
C ALA A 246 -6.30 -11.42 2.51
N TYR A 247 -5.09 -10.87 2.34
CA TYR A 247 -4.67 -9.67 3.06
C TYR A 247 -5.55 -8.46 2.75
N SER A 248 -5.95 -8.29 1.48
CA SER A 248 -6.88 -7.24 1.08
C SER A 248 -8.26 -7.40 1.74
N ASP A 249 -8.79 -8.63 1.80
CA ASP A 249 -10.06 -8.90 2.47
C ASP A 249 -9.99 -8.69 3.98
N MET A 250 -8.91 -9.12 4.63
CA MET A 250 -8.66 -8.84 6.05
C MET A 250 -8.56 -7.34 6.31
N ALA A 251 -7.82 -6.60 5.48
CA ALA A 251 -7.70 -5.15 5.57
C ALA A 251 -9.05 -4.43 5.44
N ILE A 252 -9.85 -4.79 4.42
CA ILE A 252 -11.19 -4.21 4.21
C ILE A 252 -12.12 -4.60 5.37
N GLY A 253 -12.05 -5.84 5.85
CA GLY A 253 -12.82 -6.33 6.99
C GLY A 253 -12.54 -5.54 8.26
N LEU A 254 -11.26 -5.34 8.59
CA LEU A 254 -10.82 -4.50 9.71
C LEU A 254 -11.25 -3.05 9.54
N GLY A 255 -11.10 -2.48 8.34
CA GLY A 255 -11.59 -1.13 8.03
C GLY A 255 -13.07 -0.97 8.39
N LEU A 256 -13.91 -1.92 7.96
CA LEU A 256 -15.34 -1.93 8.24
C LEU A 256 -15.66 -2.05 9.73
N MET A 257 -14.91 -2.86 10.49
CA MET A 257 -15.05 -2.95 11.95
C MET A 257 -14.81 -1.58 12.60
N PHE A 258 -13.81 -0.82 12.18
CA PHE A 258 -13.53 0.54 12.69
C PHE A 258 -14.38 1.63 12.01
N GLY A 259 -15.34 1.26 11.16
CA GLY A 259 -16.26 2.17 10.48
C GLY A 259 -15.75 2.78 9.16
N PHE A 260 -14.49 2.52 8.80
CA PHE A 260 -13.89 2.91 7.52
C PHE A 260 -14.37 2.01 6.38
N LYS A 261 -14.49 2.59 5.19
CA LYS A 261 -14.80 1.87 3.95
C LYS A 261 -13.63 2.05 2.99
N PHE A 262 -12.94 0.95 2.72
CA PHE A 262 -11.86 0.89 1.74
C PHE A 262 -12.36 0.40 0.39
N GLU A 263 -11.61 0.71 -0.66
CA GLU A 263 -11.86 0.25 -2.02
C GLU A 263 -11.48 -1.24 -2.17
N GLU A 264 -12.15 -1.90 -3.11
CA GLU A 264 -11.82 -3.28 -3.49
C GLU A 264 -10.44 -3.35 -4.13
N ASN A 265 -9.70 -4.42 -3.83
CA ASN A 265 -8.40 -4.65 -4.44
C ASN A 265 -8.41 -5.77 -5.48
N PHE A 266 -9.36 -6.71 -5.36
CA PHE A 266 -9.49 -7.85 -6.28
C PHE A 266 -10.97 -8.09 -6.61
N ASN A 267 -11.24 -8.43 -7.87
CA ASN A 267 -12.58 -8.77 -8.33
C ASN A 267 -12.56 -9.91 -9.35
N TYR A 268 -12.32 -11.13 -8.86
CA TYR A 268 -12.23 -12.37 -9.65
C TYR A 268 -11.37 -12.20 -10.93
N PRO A 269 -10.05 -11.93 -10.80
CA PRO A 269 -9.21 -11.61 -11.96
C PRO A 269 -9.05 -12.76 -12.96
N TYR A 270 -9.05 -14.03 -12.51
CA TYR A 270 -8.81 -15.17 -13.40
C TYR A 270 -9.99 -15.59 -14.28
N ILE A 271 -11.18 -14.99 -14.11
CA ILE A 271 -12.30 -15.18 -15.05
C ILE A 271 -12.27 -14.18 -16.22
N SER A 272 -11.25 -13.31 -16.27
CA SER A 272 -11.11 -12.27 -17.29
C SER A 272 -10.95 -12.85 -18.69
N LYS A 273 -11.63 -12.25 -19.67
CA LYS A 273 -11.55 -12.65 -21.08
C LYS A 273 -10.49 -11.86 -21.88
N SER A 274 -9.85 -10.87 -21.27
CA SER A 274 -8.79 -10.07 -21.87
C SER A 274 -7.78 -9.56 -20.84
N ILE A 275 -6.57 -9.22 -21.29
CA ILE A 275 -5.52 -8.64 -20.44
C ILE A 275 -5.99 -7.31 -19.82
N SER A 276 -6.70 -6.49 -20.60
CA SER A 276 -7.26 -5.22 -20.10
C SER A 276 -8.31 -5.43 -19.01
N GLU A 277 -9.11 -6.48 -19.10
CA GLU A 277 -10.07 -6.83 -18.04
C GLU A 277 -9.36 -7.35 -16.79
N PHE A 278 -8.34 -8.19 -16.95
CA PHE A 278 -7.54 -8.72 -15.85
C PHE A 278 -6.99 -7.60 -14.96
N TRP A 279 -6.35 -6.58 -15.55
CA TRP A 279 -5.79 -5.46 -14.80
C TRP A 279 -6.83 -4.49 -14.21
N ARG A 280 -8.10 -4.58 -14.61
CA ARG A 280 -9.21 -3.88 -13.93
C ARG A 280 -9.75 -4.65 -12.74
N ARG A 281 -9.34 -5.91 -12.57
CA ARG A 281 -9.78 -6.84 -11.52
C ARG A 281 -8.66 -7.27 -10.58
N TRP A 282 -7.40 -7.03 -10.94
CA TRP A 282 -6.20 -7.34 -10.18
C TRP A 282 -5.58 -6.07 -9.59
N HIS A 283 -5.28 -6.07 -8.29
CA HIS A 283 -4.61 -4.97 -7.59
C HIS A 283 -5.21 -3.59 -7.91
N ILE A 284 -6.54 -3.51 -7.86
CA ILE A 284 -7.35 -2.40 -8.37
C ILE A 284 -6.94 -1.07 -7.74
N SER A 285 -6.62 -1.04 -6.43
CA SER A 285 -6.21 0.19 -5.76
C SER A 285 -4.90 0.76 -6.30
N LEU A 286 -3.93 -0.11 -6.62
CA LEU A 286 -2.65 0.32 -7.22
C LEU A 286 -2.88 0.86 -8.63
N GLY A 287 -3.68 0.15 -9.44
CA GLY A 287 -4.05 0.58 -10.78
C GLY A 287 -4.76 1.94 -10.76
N MET A 288 -5.68 2.15 -9.83
CA MET A 288 -6.35 3.44 -9.65
C MET A 288 -5.39 4.54 -9.18
N TRP A 289 -4.46 4.24 -8.28
CA TRP A 289 -3.45 5.20 -7.84
C TRP A 289 -2.61 5.67 -9.03
N PHE A 290 -1.99 4.77 -9.79
CA PHE A 290 -1.19 5.15 -10.96
C PHE A 290 -2.02 5.87 -12.03
N LYS A 291 -3.27 5.46 -12.22
CA LYS A 291 -4.19 6.13 -13.14
C LYS A 291 -4.47 7.58 -12.72
N SER A 292 -4.74 7.82 -11.44
CA SER A 292 -5.10 9.14 -10.89
C SER A 292 -3.90 10.08 -10.73
N TYR A 293 -2.74 9.56 -10.33
CA TYR A 293 -1.55 10.38 -10.00
C TYR A 293 -0.53 10.48 -11.13
N ILE A 294 -0.53 9.57 -12.12
CA ILE A 294 0.40 9.59 -13.25
C ILE A 294 -0.33 9.68 -14.60
N TYR A 295 -1.22 8.73 -14.89
CA TYR A 295 -1.82 8.62 -16.23
C TYR A 295 -2.62 9.87 -16.64
N PHE A 296 -3.62 10.27 -15.85
CA PHE A 296 -4.45 11.43 -16.18
C PHE A 296 -3.71 12.77 -16.17
N PRO A 297 -2.76 13.02 -15.23
CA PRO A 297 -1.90 14.21 -15.31
C PRO A 297 -1.09 14.35 -16.59
N LEU A 298 -0.72 13.23 -17.23
CA LEU A 298 -0.06 13.22 -18.54
C LEU A 298 -1.02 13.42 -19.73
N GLY A 299 -2.29 13.73 -19.45
CA GLY A 299 -3.38 13.85 -20.43
C GLY A 299 -4.22 12.58 -20.54
N GLY A 300 -3.74 11.44 -20.05
CA GLY A 300 -4.47 10.16 -20.01
C GLY A 300 -5.07 9.79 -21.37
N SER A 301 -6.35 9.41 -21.37
CA SER A 301 -7.11 9.10 -22.59
C SER A 301 -7.74 10.34 -23.25
N ARG A 302 -7.46 11.55 -22.75
CA ARG A 302 -7.99 12.82 -23.29
C ARG A 302 -7.11 13.38 -24.42
N VAL A 303 -5.96 12.78 -24.66
CA VAL A 303 -5.06 13.15 -25.76
C VAL A 303 -5.62 12.62 -27.08
N ALA A 304 -5.69 13.49 -28.10
CA ALA A 304 -6.18 13.10 -29.43
C ALA A 304 -5.19 12.17 -30.16
N ASN A 305 -3.89 12.30 -29.88
CA ASN A 305 -2.84 11.50 -30.50
C ASN A 305 -2.70 10.13 -29.79
N LYS A 306 -2.89 9.05 -30.55
CA LYS A 306 -2.75 7.65 -30.08
C LYS A 306 -1.33 7.32 -29.62
N ASP A 307 -0.29 7.89 -30.24
CA ASP A 307 1.11 7.66 -29.85
C ASP A 307 1.39 8.22 -28.46
N ILE A 308 0.82 9.39 -28.14
CA ILE A 308 0.91 9.99 -26.81
C ILE A 308 0.18 9.12 -25.78
N MET A 309 -0.96 8.53 -26.14
CA MET A 309 -1.69 7.61 -25.26
C MET A 309 -0.85 6.35 -24.97
N ILE A 310 -0.23 5.75 -25.99
CA ILE A 310 0.63 4.57 -25.85
C ILE A 310 1.83 4.90 -24.96
N ARG A 311 2.50 6.04 -25.20
CA ARG A 311 3.60 6.52 -24.36
C ARG A 311 3.15 6.68 -22.90
N ASN A 312 1.99 7.27 -22.65
CA ASN A 312 1.46 7.46 -21.30
C ASN A 312 1.16 6.12 -20.62
N MET A 313 0.63 5.12 -21.35
CA MET A 313 0.44 3.76 -20.81
C MET A 313 1.78 3.08 -20.53
N PHE A 314 2.76 3.21 -21.42
CA PHE A 314 4.12 2.68 -21.22
C PHE A 314 4.77 3.27 -19.96
N ILE A 315 4.68 4.58 -19.75
CA ILE A 315 5.20 5.24 -18.55
C ILE A 315 4.56 4.67 -17.28
N VAL A 316 3.25 4.45 -17.29
CA VAL A 316 2.53 3.87 -16.13
C VAL A 316 2.99 2.44 -15.86
N TRP A 317 3.11 1.60 -16.89
CA TRP A 317 3.59 0.23 -16.74
C TRP A 317 5.05 0.16 -16.29
N LEU A 318 5.90 1.05 -16.83
CA LEU A 318 7.29 1.18 -16.42
C LEU A 318 7.39 1.55 -14.94
N PHE A 319 6.64 2.56 -14.48
CA PHE A 319 6.65 2.93 -13.06
C PHE A 319 6.01 1.87 -12.16
N THR A 320 5.03 1.13 -12.66
CA THR A 320 4.44 -0.01 -11.93
C THR A 320 5.49 -1.13 -11.76
N GLY A 321 6.24 -1.45 -12.82
CA GLY A 321 7.32 -2.43 -12.79
C GLY A 321 8.47 -1.99 -11.87
N ILE A 322 8.93 -0.74 -12.02
CA ILE A 322 9.92 -0.15 -11.11
C ILE A 322 9.41 -0.29 -9.68
N TRP A 323 8.18 0.14 -9.37
CA TRP A 323 7.62 0.06 -8.03
C TRP A 323 7.64 -1.33 -7.40
N HIS A 324 7.49 -2.40 -8.17
CA HIS A 324 7.59 -3.76 -7.64
C HIS A 324 9.02 -4.09 -7.18
N GLY A 325 10.04 -3.60 -7.88
CA GLY A 325 11.44 -3.67 -7.45
C GLY A 325 12.37 -4.07 -8.58
N ALA A 326 13.67 -3.93 -8.31
CA ALA A 326 14.74 -4.53 -9.08
C ALA A 326 15.46 -5.46 -8.10
N GLU A 327 15.11 -6.75 -8.12
CA GLU A 327 15.83 -7.79 -7.37
C GLU A 327 17.15 -8.11 -8.06
#